data_AF-A0AAE3KCE0-F1
#
_entry.id   AF-A0AAE3KCE0-F1
#
_cell.length_a   1.000
_cell.length_b   1.000
_cell.length_c   1.000
_cell.angle_alpha   90.00
_cell.angle_beta   90.00
_cell.angle_gamma   90.00
#
_symmetry.space_group_name_H-M   'P 1'
#
loop_
_entity.id
_entity.type
_entity.pdbx_description
1 polymer ?
#
loop_
_entity_poly.entity_id
_entity_poly.type
_entity_poly.pdbx_seq_one_letter_code
_entity_poly.pdbx_strand_id
1 'polypeptide(L)'
;MIKDATTLIELRVLVGYLGEQEPAWWASNFFAPTAEAFLSPVFGRSAKQAQYHGVLEAARRVHDERIGVGRTLHLFHLPEGFEQSAASLVADREKGAAHFEHTGSVEHVQARLEVLASPQKAQEGPLLVGDFGGNLEEHLPTVAGLYLDAFRKGIQTFPYLREAH
;
A
#
# COMPACT_ATOMS: atom_id res chain seq x y z
N MET A 1 -6.58 2.40 19.28
CA MET A 1 -5.91 1.54 18.28
C MET A 1 -6.90 1.33 17.15
N ILE A 2 -6.59 1.82 15.95
CA ILE A 2 -7.45 1.66 14.78
C ILE A 2 -7.53 0.16 14.46
N LYS A 3 -8.74 -0.40 14.38
CA LYS A 3 -8.96 -1.85 14.21
C LYS A 3 -8.34 -2.39 12.91
N ASP A 4 -8.16 -1.53 11.90
CA ASP A 4 -7.76 -1.93 10.55
C ASP A 4 -6.26 -1.76 10.26
N ALA A 5 -5.48 -1.29 11.24
CA ALA A 5 -4.10 -0.86 10.98
C ALA A 5 -3.21 -2.01 10.46
N THR A 6 -3.41 -3.24 10.92
CA THR A 6 -2.68 -4.42 10.41
C THR A 6 -2.98 -4.72 8.94
N THR A 7 -4.27 -4.78 8.58
CA THR A 7 -4.70 -5.04 7.20
C THR A 7 -4.29 -3.91 6.26
N LEU A 8 -4.36 -2.66 6.74
CA LEU A 8 -3.87 -1.49 6.01
C LEU A 8 -2.36 -1.60 5.70
N ILE A 9 -1.53 -1.93 6.69
CA ILE A 9 -0.09 -2.10 6.50
C ILE A 9 0.19 -3.23 5.52
N GLU A 10 -0.46 -4.37 5.71
CA GLU A 10 -0.30 -5.53 4.83
C GLU A 10 -0.65 -5.15 3.38
N LEU A 11 -1.79 -4.50 3.16
CA LEU A 11 -2.19 -4.06 1.84
C LEU A 11 -1.19 -3.07 1.22
N ARG A 12 -0.68 -2.10 2.00
CA ARG A 12 0.37 -1.17 1.55
C ARG A 12 1.66 -1.88 1.18
N VAL A 13 2.07 -2.90 1.93
CA VAL A 13 3.27 -3.69 1.66
C VAL A 13 3.10 -4.53 0.39
N LEU A 14 1.97 -5.23 0.24
CA LEU A 14 1.70 -6.08 -0.93
C LEU A 14 1.59 -5.24 -2.22
N VAL A 15 0.78 -4.18 -2.20
CA VAL A 15 0.60 -3.29 -3.35
C VAL A 15 1.88 -2.50 -3.62
N GLY A 16 2.57 -2.06 -2.56
CA GLY A 16 3.89 -1.45 -2.60
C GLY A 16 4.93 -2.30 -3.33
N TYR A 17 5.00 -3.58 -2.96
CA TYR A 17 5.88 -4.56 -3.60
C TYR A 17 5.54 -4.73 -5.07
N LEU A 18 4.26 -4.96 -5.40
CA LEU A 18 3.83 -5.22 -6.78
C LEU A 18 4.03 -4.02 -7.70
N GLY A 19 3.81 -2.79 -7.22
CA GLY A 19 3.99 -1.60 -8.05
C GLY A 19 5.46 -1.21 -8.27
N GLU A 20 6.42 -1.81 -7.56
CA GLU A 20 7.84 -1.73 -7.92
C GLU A 20 8.26 -2.81 -8.95
N GLN A 21 7.39 -3.78 -9.26
CA GLN A 21 7.70 -4.82 -10.26
C GLN A 21 7.46 -4.31 -11.68
N GLU A 22 8.15 -4.89 -12.65
CA GLU A 22 8.07 -4.45 -14.04
C GLU A 22 6.74 -4.84 -14.73
N PRO A 23 6.07 -3.91 -15.46
CA PRO A 23 6.41 -2.50 -15.59
C PRO A 23 6.10 -1.73 -14.30
N ALA A 24 7.08 -1.02 -13.75
CA ALA A 24 6.95 -0.32 -12.48
C ALA A 24 5.89 0.80 -12.53
N TRP A 25 5.02 0.86 -11.53
CA TRP A 25 4.00 1.90 -11.39
C TRP A 25 4.55 3.18 -10.79
N TRP A 26 5.58 3.08 -9.96
CA TRP A 26 6.33 4.20 -9.40
C TRP A 26 7.82 3.89 -9.38
N ALA A 27 8.64 4.92 -9.51
CA ALA A 27 10.09 4.79 -9.52
C ALA A 27 10.65 4.72 -8.09
N SER A 28 10.75 3.51 -7.55
CA SER A 28 11.48 3.22 -6.32
C SER A 28 12.00 1.78 -6.30
N ASN A 29 12.88 1.47 -5.35
CA ASN A 29 13.54 0.17 -5.22
C ASN A 29 13.60 -0.29 -3.75
N PHE A 30 12.56 -0.03 -2.96
CA PHE A 30 12.54 -0.38 -1.54
C PHE A 30 12.28 -1.89 -1.32
N PHE A 31 11.69 -2.60 -2.28
CA PHE A 31 11.50 -4.05 -2.31
C PHE A 31 12.45 -4.77 -3.27
N ALA A 32 13.38 -4.06 -3.91
CA ALA A 32 14.41 -4.69 -4.72
C ALA A 32 15.26 -5.65 -3.87
N PRO A 33 15.80 -6.75 -4.44
CA PRO A 33 16.65 -7.69 -3.71
C PRO A 33 17.86 -7.03 -3.02
N THR A 34 18.33 -5.90 -3.54
CA THR A 34 19.47 -5.13 -3.01
C THR A 34 19.08 -4.06 -1.99
N ALA A 35 17.78 -3.84 -1.74
CA ALA A 35 17.30 -2.75 -0.89
C ALA A 35 17.87 -2.83 0.53
N GLU A 36 17.94 -4.04 1.09
CA GLU A 36 18.47 -4.25 2.44
C GLU A 36 19.95 -3.86 2.56
N ALA A 37 20.76 -4.18 1.56
CA ALA A 37 22.18 -3.80 1.54
C ALA A 37 22.38 -2.28 1.51
N PHE A 38 21.41 -1.54 0.97
CA PHE A 38 21.44 -0.07 0.93
C PHE A 38 20.87 0.57 2.21
N LEU A 39 19.77 0.03 2.74
CA LEU A 39 19.07 0.60 3.90
C LEU A 39 19.76 0.27 5.22
N SER A 40 20.27 -0.95 5.39
CA SER A 40 20.84 -1.41 6.66
C SER A 40 22.02 -0.58 7.17
N PRO A 41 22.97 -0.10 6.34
CA PRO A 41 24.05 0.78 6.81
C PRO A 41 23.57 2.13 7.37
N VAL A 42 22.47 2.67 6.84
CA VAL A 42 21.96 4.00 7.21
C VAL A 42 20.98 3.92 8.37
N PHE A 43 20.07 2.94 8.33
CA PHE A 43 18.94 2.84 9.24
C PHE A 43 19.12 1.73 10.29
N GLY A 44 20.04 0.80 10.08
CA GLY A 44 20.30 -0.32 11.00
C GLY A 44 19.00 -1.06 11.34
N ARG A 45 18.62 -1.02 12.62
CA ARG A 45 17.43 -1.71 13.13
C ARG A 45 16.10 -1.12 12.65
N SER A 46 16.08 0.08 12.06
CA SER A 46 14.89 0.69 11.46
C SER A 46 14.83 0.52 9.94
N ALA A 47 15.66 -0.34 9.34
CA ALA A 47 15.66 -0.57 7.89
C ALA A 47 14.28 -0.94 7.33
N LYS A 48 13.49 -1.77 8.04
CA LYS A 48 12.11 -2.12 7.62
C LYS A 48 11.15 -0.93 7.70
N GLN A 49 11.31 -0.06 8.69
CA GLN A 49 10.55 1.18 8.77
C GLN A 49 10.89 2.13 7.62
N ALA A 50 12.18 2.27 7.30
CA ALA A 50 12.63 3.05 6.16
C ALA A 50 12.14 2.46 4.82
N GLN A 51 12.15 1.12 4.70
CA GLN A 51 11.59 0.38 3.57
C GLN A 51 10.11 0.71 3.37
N TYR A 52 9.30 0.63 4.44
CA TYR A 52 7.88 0.95 4.42
C TYR A 52 7.60 2.40 4.03
N HIS A 53 8.26 3.36 4.68
CA HIS A 53 8.01 4.78 4.37
C HIS A 53 8.49 5.16 2.98
N GLY A 54 9.59 4.56 2.53
CA GLY A 54 10.13 4.79 1.20
C GLY A 54 9.14 4.43 0.09
N VAL A 55 8.59 3.21 0.14
CA VAL A 55 7.60 2.78 -0.85
C VAL A 55 6.27 3.52 -0.70
N LEU A 56 5.86 3.82 0.54
CA LEU A 56 4.64 4.59 0.82
C LEU A 56 4.71 5.97 0.15
N GLU A 57 5.82 6.69 0.31
CA GLU A 57 6.00 8.02 -0.27
C GLU A 57 6.18 7.98 -1.79
N ALA A 58 6.84 6.95 -2.34
CA ALA A 58 6.96 6.78 -3.78
C ALA A 58 5.59 6.55 -4.44
N ALA A 59 4.80 5.63 -3.88
CA ALA A 59 3.44 5.37 -4.35
C ALA A 59 2.55 6.61 -4.16
N ARG A 60 2.62 7.27 -3.00
CA ARG A 60 1.85 8.48 -2.67
C ARG A 60 2.01 9.57 -3.72
N ARG A 61 3.24 9.90 -4.12
CA ARG A 61 3.49 10.94 -5.13
C ARG A 61 2.78 10.67 -6.45
N VAL A 62 2.85 9.43 -6.94
CA VAL A 62 2.17 9.05 -8.19
C VAL A 62 0.65 9.09 -8.03
N HIS A 63 0.12 8.65 -6.89
CA HIS A 63 -1.31 8.67 -6.63
C HIS A 63 -1.84 10.11 -6.51
N ASP A 64 -1.15 10.96 -5.76
CA ASP A 64 -1.48 12.38 -5.60
C ASP A 64 -1.45 13.11 -6.96
N GLU A 65 -0.51 12.78 -7.84
CA GLU A 65 -0.44 13.35 -9.19
C GLU A 65 -1.61 12.90 -10.09
N ARG A 66 -2.05 11.65 -9.97
CA ARG A 66 -3.10 11.07 -10.82
C ARG A 66 -4.52 11.38 -10.33
N ILE A 67 -4.73 11.38 -9.01
CA ILE A 67 -6.04 11.60 -8.38
C ILE A 67 -6.27 13.08 -8.07
N GLY A 68 -5.20 13.80 -7.70
CA GLY A 68 -5.26 15.10 -7.07
C GLY A 68 -5.27 15.03 -5.54
N VAL A 69 -4.86 16.13 -4.90
CA VAL A 69 -4.80 16.30 -3.45
C VAL A 69 -5.98 17.12 -2.92
N GLY A 70 -6.39 16.88 -1.67
CA GLY A 70 -7.42 17.66 -0.99
C GLY A 70 -8.45 16.75 -0.30
N ARG A 71 -9.62 16.58 -0.92
CA ARG A 71 -10.74 15.79 -0.38
C ARG A 71 -10.76 14.34 -0.88
N THR A 72 -9.58 13.83 -1.20
CA THR A 72 -9.35 12.51 -1.77
C THR A 72 -8.41 11.76 -0.84
N LEU A 73 -8.78 10.53 -0.50
CA LEU A 73 -8.00 9.64 0.33
C LEU A 73 -7.70 8.39 -0.48
N HIS A 74 -6.49 7.87 -0.42
CA HIS A 74 -6.14 6.63 -1.09
C HIS A 74 -5.23 5.78 -0.21
N LEU A 75 -4.94 4.55 -0.64
CA LEU A 75 -4.20 3.57 0.16
C LEU A 75 -2.91 4.15 0.77
N PHE A 76 -2.21 5.02 0.04
CA PHE A 76 -0.92 5.61 0.40
C PHE A 76 -1.01 7.05 0.96
N HIS A 77 -2.21 7.59 1.14
CA HIS A 77 -2.46 8.92 1.71
C HIS A 77 -3.80 8.92 2.44
N LEU A 78 -3.75 8.66 3.74
CA LEU A 78 -4.89 8.61 4.65
C LEU A 78 -4.83 9.73 5.69
N PRO A 79 -5.91 9.95 6.47
CA PRO A 79 -5.88 10.92 7.57
C PRO A 79 -4.80 10.57 8.61
N GLU A 80 -4.27 11.59 9.26
CA GLU A 80 -3.09 11.49 10.15
C GLU A 80 -3.20 10.37 11.20
N GLY A 81 -4.38 10.14 11.79
CA GLY A 81 -4.57 9.08 12.77
C GLY A 81 -4.28 7.67 12.24
N PHE A 82 -4.60 7.40 10.96
CA PHE A 82 -4.27 6.13 10.29
C PHE A 82 -2.79 6.04 10.01
N GLU A 83 -2.17 7.13 9.54
CA GLU A 83 -0.73 7.17 9.25
C GLU A 83 0.12 6.95 10.50
N GLN A 84 -0.20 7.63 11.60
CA GLN A 84 0.49 7.48 12.88
C GLN A 84 0.33 6.06 13.45
N SER A 85 -0.88 5.50 13.35
CA SER A 85 -1.16 4.13 13.81
C SER A 85 -0.37 3.11 13.00
N ALA A 86 -0.34 3.24 11.67
CA ALA A 86 0.40 2.35 10.79
C ALA A 86 1.91 2.43 11.03
N ALA A 87 2.46 3.65 11.10
CA ALA A 87 3.88 3.88 11.36
C ALA A 87 4.32 3.29 12.70
N SER A 88 3.49 3.41 13.74
CA SER A 88 3.76 2.88 15.08
C SER A 88 3.83 1.35 15.11
N LEU A 89 2.96 0.66 14.37
CA LEU A 89 2.98 -0.80 14.25
C LEU A 89 4.17 -1.30 13.43
N VAL A 90 4.54 -0.60 12.35
CA VAL A 90 5.73 -0.94 11.56
C VAL A 90 7.02 -0.72 12.35
N ALA A 91 7.04 0.27 13.25
CA ALA A 91 8.17 0.54 14.13
C ALA A 91 8.30 -0.46 15.31
N ASP A 92 7.30 -1.32 15.53
CA ASP A 92 7.35 -2.36 16.55
C ASP A 92 8.48 -3.36 16.22
N ARG A 93 9.38 -3.58 17.18
CA ARG A 93 10.57 -4.40 16.98
C ARG A 93 10.29 -5.89 16.86
N GLU A 94 9.25 -6.37 17.50
CA GLU A 94 8.92 -7.79 17.52
C GLU A 94 7.99 -8.15 16.37
N LYS A 95 7.10 -7.22 16.00
CA LYS A 95 5.99 -7.48 15.08
C LYS A 95 6.11 -6.77 13.73
N GLY A 96 6.88 -5.68 13.65
CA GLY A 96 6.97 -4.85 12.45
C GLY A 96 7.47 -5.61 11.22
N ALA A 97 8.41 -6.55 11.41
CA ALA A 97 8.94 -7.37 10.32
C ALA A 97 7.93 -8.38 9.77
N ALA A 98 6.97 -8.84 10.58
CA ALA A 98 5.99 -9.85 10.18
C ALA A 98 5.09 -9.36 9.03
N HIS A 99 4.87 -8.05 8.94
CA HIS A 99 4.10 -7.44 7.85
C HIS A 99 4.75 -7.59 6.47
N PHE A 100 6.02 -7.99 6.40
CA PHE A 100 6.79 -8.16 5.16
C PHE A 100 6.97 -9.63 4.77
N GLU A 101 6.53 -10.59 5.59
CA GLU A 101 6.76 -12.04 5.36
C GLU A 101 6.17 -12.54 4.04
N HIS A 102 5.09 -11.91 3.58
CA HIS A 102 4.44 -12.24 2.32
C HIS A 102 5.07 -11.55 1.10
N THR A 103 6.23 -10.90 1.25
CA THR A 103 6.97 -10.31 0.13
C THR A 103 8.09 -11.25 -0.31
N GLY A 104 8.31 -11.40 -1.63
CA GLY A 104 9.39 -12.27 -2.13
C GLY A 104 9.20 -12.76 -3.56
N SER A 105 7.96 -12.98 -3.99
CA SER A 105 7.64 -13.20 -5.40
C SER A 105 6.30 -12.56 -5.76
N VAL A 106 6.12 -12.21 -7.04
CA VAL A 106 4.88 -11.67 -7.58
C VAL A 106 3.71 -12.62 -7.32
N GLU A 107 3.92 -13.92 -7.54
CA GLU A 107 2.88 -14.95 -7.41
C GLU A 107 2.41 -15.07 -5.96
N HIS A 108 3.34 -15.08 -5.00
CA HIS A 108 3.00 -15.19 -3.59
C HIS A 108 2.27 -13.93 -3.09
N VAL A 109 2.74 -12.75 -3.51
CA VAL A 109 2.13 -11.47 -3.15
C VAL A 109 0.72 -11.34 -3.75
N GLN A 110 0.52 -11.74 -5.02
CA GLN A 110 -0.80 -11.76 -5.64
C GLN A 110 -1.75 -12.76 -4.97
N ALA A 111 -1.27 -13.95 -4.60
CA ALA A 111 -2.08 -14.94 -3.89
C ALA A 111 -2.50 -14.42 -2.50
N ARG A 112 -1.61 -13.73 -1.79
CA ARG A 112 -1.95 -13.11 -0.50
C ARG A 112 -2.93 -11.95 -0.69
N LEU A 113 -2.75 -11.11 -1.71
CA LEU A 113 -3.65 -10.03 -2.04
C LEU A 113 -5.06 -10.55 -2.41
N GLU A 114 -5.15 -11.70 -3.07
CA GLU A 114 -6.42 -12.38 -3.39
C GLU A 114 -7.20 -12.81 -2.15
N VAL A 115 -6.52 -13.22 -1.07
CA VAL A 115 -7.18 -13.55 0.21
C VAL A 115 -7.83 -12.31 0.85
N LEU A 116 -7.26 -11.12 0.64
CA LEU A 116 -7.78 -9.86 1.19
C LEU A 116 -8.86 -9.23 0.29
N ALA A 117 -8.92 -9.62 -0.97
CA ALA A 117 -9.72 -8.97 -2.00
C ALA A 117 -11.18 -9.43 -2.02
N SER A 118 -12.09 -8.49 -2.28
CA SER A 118 -13.38 -8.80 -2.89
C SER A 118 -13.22 -8.80 -4.43
N PRO A 119 -13.97 -9.60 -5.19
CA PRO A 119 -13.90 -9.56 -6.65
C PRO A 119 -14.29 -8.18 -7.20
N GLN A 120 -13.39 -7.55 -7.95
CA GLN A 120 -13.60 -6.23 -8.56
C GLN A 120 -13.17 -6.23 -10.02
N LYS A 121 -13.57 -5.19 -10.75
CA LYS A 121 -13.12 -4.91 -12.11
C LYS A 121 -12.43 -3.56 -12.15
N ALA A 122 -11.10 -3.59 -12.17
CA ALA A 122 -10.28 -2.41 -12.32
C ALA A 122 -10.41 -1.81 -13.72
N GLN A 123 -10.25 -0.49 -13.75
CA GLN A 123 -10.13 0.34 -14.94
C GLN A 123 -8.84 1.15 -14.81
N GLU A 124 -8.28 1.55 -15.95
CA GLU A 124 -7.08 2.39 -15.97
C GLU A 124 -7.41 3.80 -15.46
N GLY A 125 -6.54 4.34 -14.61
CA GLY A 125 -6.69 5.67 -14.03
C GLY A 125 -7.38 5.69 -12.65
N PRO A 126 -7.74 6.90 -12.17
CA PRO A 126 -8.41 7.09 -10.89
C PRO A 126 -9.78 6.44 -10.84
N LEU A 127 -10.07 5.75 -9.73
CA LEU A 127 -11.36 5.08 -9.54
C LEU A 127 -11.95 5.37 -8.16
N LEU A 128 -13.13 5.97 -8.13
CA LEU A 128 -13.86 6.25 -6.89
C LEU A 128 -14.40 4.95 -6.29
N VAL A 129 -13.97 4.63 -5.06
CA VAL A 129 -14.43 3.47 -4.28
C VAL A 129 -15.67 3.82 -3.45
N GLY A 130 -15.78 5.07 -2.97
CA GLY A 130 -16.87 5.51 -2.11
C GLY A 130 -16.51 6.77 -1.31
N ASP A 131 -17.32 7.05 -0.29
CA ASP A 131 -17.10 8.15 0.64
C ASP A 131 -16.55 7.61 1.96
N PHE A 132 -15.55 8.28 2.53
CA PHE A 132 -14.90 7.89 3.76
C PHE A 132 -15.73 8.30 4.97
N GLY A 133 -16.40 7.32 5.60
CA GLY A 133 -17.23 7.51 6.79
C GLY A 133 -16.49 7.41 8.13
N GLY A 134 -15.16 7.55 8.16
CA GLY A 134 -14.34 7.43 9.37
C GLY A 134 -13.78 6.03 9.65
N ASN A 135 -14.09 5.05 8.79
CA ASN A 135 -13.59 3.68 8.86
C ASN A 135 -13.08 3.21 7.49
N LEU A 136 -12.12 2.26 7.44
CA LEU A 136 -11.61 1.69 6.19
C LEU A 136 -12.03 0.24 5.97
N GLU A 137 -12.43 -0.49 7.02
CA GLU A 137 -12.73 -1.92 7.00
C GLU A 137 -13.60 -2.36 5.79
N GLU A 138 -14.65 -1.60 5.47
CA GLU A 138 -15.56 -1.92 4.37
C GLU A 138 -14.98 -1.64 2.97
N HIS A 139 -13.98 -0.75 2.88
CA HIS A 139 -13.37 -0.35 1.62
C HIS A 139 -12.12 -1.18 1.30
N LEU A 140 -11.38 -1.67 2.30
CA LEU A 140 -10.11 -2.39 2.09
C LEU A 140 -10.25 -3.60 1.16
N PRO A 141 -11.27 -4.47 1.25
CA PRO A 141 -11.42 -5.59 0.32
C PRO A 141 -11.64 -5.15 -1.12
N THR A 142 -12.41 -4.08 -1.32
CA THR A 142 -12.66 -3.49 -2.65
C THR A 142 -11.39 -2.88 -3.21
N VAL A 143 -10.63 -2.12 -2.42
CA VAL A 143 -9.33 -1.56 -2.82
C VAL A 143 -8.35 -2.68 -3.19
N ALA A 144 -8.27 -3.73 -2.38
CA ALA A 144 -7.44 -4.90 -2.67
C ALA A 144 -7.82 -5.59 -3.98
N GLY A 145 -9.12 -5.79 -4.23
CA GLY A 145 -9.63 -6.36 -5.47
C GLY A 145 -9.29 -5.54 -6.71
N LEU A 146 -9.37 -4.22 -6.61
CA LEU A 146 -9.02 -3.31 -7.71
C LEU A 146 -7.53 -3.40 -8.05
N TYR A 147 -6.64 -3.34 -7.05
CA TYR A 147 -5.21 -3.51 -7.31
C TYR A 147 -4.89 -4.90 -7.87
N LEU A 148 -5.46 -5.97 -7.32
CA LEU A 148 -5.22 -7.33 -7.80
C LEU A 148 -5.60 -7.50 -9.27
N ASP A 149 -6.81 -7.09 -9.65
CA ASP A 149 -7.29 -7.18 -11.02
C ASP A 149 -6.44 -6.30 -11.97
N ALA A 150 -6.04 -5.11 -11.53
CA ALA A 150 -5.17 -4.21 -12.29
C ALA A 150 -3.77 -4.79 -12.52
N PHE A 151 -3.13 -5.35 -11.49
CA PHE A 151 -1.84 -6.03 -11.64
C PHE A 151 -1.92 -7.24 -12.58
N ARG A 152 -2.99 -8.04 -12.50
CA ARG A 152 -3.22 -9.18 -13.41
C ARG A 152 -3.42 -8.73 -14.87
N LYS A 153 -3.99 -7.54 -15.09
CA LYS A 153 -4.21 -6.96 -16.43
C LYS A 153 -3.03 -6.13 -16.94
N GLY A 154 -2.07 -5.79 -16.08
CA GLY A 154 -0.97 -4.88 -16.42
C GLY A 154 -1.42 -3.44 -16.68
N ILE A 155 -2.47 -2.96 -16.01
CA ILE A 155 -2.98 -1.57 -16.12
C ILE A 155 -2.78 -0.83 -14.81
N GLN A 156 -2.57 0.48 -14.86
CA GLN A 156 -2.45 1.29 -13.64
C GLN A 156 -3.83 1.75 -13.17
N THR A 157 -4.22 1.37 -11.95
CA THR A 157 -5.45 1.87 -11.31
C THR A 157 -5.11 2.62 -10.04
N PHE A 158 -5.87 3.67 -9.73
CA PHE A 158 -5.65 4.51 -8.55
C PHE A 158 -6.95 4.63 -7.74
N PRO A 159 -7.30 3.60 -6.93
CA PRO A 159 -8.52 3.60 -6.13
C PRO A 159 -8.45 4.67 -5.04
N TYR A 160 -9.51 5.46 -4.91
CA TYR A 160 -9.60 6.53 -3.92
C TYR A 160 -11.00 6.64 -3.31
N LEU A 161 -11.06 7.22 -2.12
CA LEU A 161 -12.26 7.59 -1.40
C LEU A 161 -12.39 9.11 -1.40
N ARG A 162 -13.62 9.63 -1.36
CA ARG A 162 -13.85 11.05 -1.06
C ARG A 162 -14.01 11.23 0.44
N GLU A 163 -13.47 12.31 0.98
CA GLU A 163 -13.77 12.67 2.37
C GLU A 163 -15.26 13.07 2.49
N ALA A 164 -16.00 12.42 3.38
CA ALA A 164 -17.42 12.73 3.60
C ALA A 164 -17.60 14.10 4.28
N HIS A 165 -18.74 14.73 4.02
CA HIS A 165 -19.13 16.04 4.58
C HIS A 165 -19.66 15.93 6.01
#